data_AF-A0A925KTP9-F1
#
_entry.id   AF-A0A925KTP9-F1
#
_cell.length_a   1.000
_cell.length_b   1.000
_cell.length_c   1.000
_cell.angle_alpha   90.00
_cell.angle_beta   90.00
_cell.angle_gamma   90.00
#
_symmetry.space_group_name_H-M   'P 1'
#
loop_
_entity.id
_entity.type
_entity.pdbx_description
1 polymer ?
#
loop_
_entity_poly.entity_id
_entity_poly.type
_entity_poly.pdbx_seq_one_letter_code
_entity_poly.pdbx_strand_id
1 'polypeptide(L)'
;MQTLKPIQKLSLVMAVAICIIAPTMGYLTIGLAPVIIVGGAAVIGFTFWYFTYLRNPTDPKIILPIFILTVAALQIHMVEEYLTGFGPAMSRIFNIPWSEKSFLMVFMMVGPIIYTLTTLGLYYKVPIAGFVAWFIFIGPGVAEFTHFIFPIIEPQLEPGNINAITQTIDGVKVASMPNYYYKTSGEFYFSGMWTAVLPMIPGVYAIYRLVKEHKRSKRVKAVV
;
A
#
# COMPACT_ATOMS: atom_id res chain seq x y z
N MET A 1 32.93 -7.18 5.73
CA MET A 1 31.49 -7.03 5.40
C MET A 1 30.91 -8.42 5.24
N GLN A 2 29.99 -8.88 6.11
CA GLN A 2 29.44 -10.24 6.00
C GLN A 2 28.69 -10.42 4.68
N THR A 3 29.02 -11.47 3.93
CA THR A 3 28.38 -11.83 2.66
C THR A 3 26.95 -12.28 2.89
N LEU A 4 26.01 -11.85 2.03
CA LEU A 4 24.62 -12.30 2.10
C LEU A 4 24.51 -13.81 1.83
N LYS A 5 23.64 -14.49 2.58
CA LYS A 5 23.25 -15.89 2.33
C LYS A 5 22.53 -16.01 0.99
N PRO A 6 22.51 -17.19 0.33
CA PRO A 6 21.82 -17.37 -0.95
C PRO A 6 20.36 -16.90 -0.95
N ILE A 7 19.59 -17.24 0.09
CA ILE A 7 18.18 -16.83 0.22
C ILE A 7 18.02 -15.30 0.36
N GLN A 8 18.99 -14.62 0.98
CA GLN A 8 18.99 -13.16 1.12
C GLN A 8 19.33 -12.49 -0.21
N LYS A 9 20.28 -13.04 -0.99
CA LYS A 9 20.59 -12.57 -2.34
C LYS A 9 19.37 -12.71 -3.26
N LEU A 10 18.73 -13.87 -3.24
CA LEU A 10 17.50 -14.12 -4.00
C LEU A 10 16.40 -13.12 -3.61
N SER A 11 16.17 -12.94 -2.31
CA SER A 11 15.18 -11.98 -1.81
C SER A 11 15.51 -10.54 -2.24
N LEU A 12 16.78 -10.15 -2.26
CA LEU A 12 17.22 -8.85 -2.76
C LEU A 12 16.91 -8.66 -4.23
N VAL A 13 17.25 -9.65 -5.07
CA VAL A 13 16.94 -9.63 -6.51
C VAL A 13 15.44 -9.53 -6.73
N MET A 14 14.63 -10.33 -6.02
CA MET A 14 13.18 -10.27 -6.10
C MET A 14 12.61 -8.91 -5.69
N ALA A 15 13.08 -8.33 -4.58
CA ALA A 15 12.60 -7.03 -4.12
C ALA A 15 12.95 -5.90 -5.11
N VAL A 16 14.16 -5.92 -5.69
CA VAL A 16 14.56 -4.98 -6.74
C VAL A 16 13.70 -5.15 -7.99
N ALA A 17 13.47 -6.41 -8.42
CA ALA A 17 12.61 -6.69 -9.56
C ALA A 17 11.18 -6.17 -9.32
N ILE A 18 10.61 -6.36 -8.13
CA ILE A 18 9.29 -5.82 -7.76
C ILE A 18 9.28 -4.28 -7.83
N CYS A 19 10.32 -3.61 -7.31
CA CYS A 19 10.42 -2.15 -7.31
C CYS A 19 10.58 -1.54 -8.71
N ILE A 20 10.89 -2.35 -9.73
CA ILE A 20 11.04 -1.88 -11.13
C ILE A 20 9.82 -2.33 -11.94
N ILE A 21 9.53 -3.63 -11.94
CA ILE A 21 8.52 -4.23 -12.81
C ILE A 21 7.12 -3.77 -12.42
N ALA A 22 6.75 -3.79 -11.13
CA ALA A 22 5.39 -3.44 -10.73
C ALA A 22 5.06 -1.96 -11.01
N PRO A 23 5.92 -0.98 -10.67
CA PRO A 23 5.72 0.41 -11.08
C PRO A 23 5.69 0.62 -12.59
N THR A 24 6.57 -0.06 -13.34
CA THR A 24 6.58 0.03 -14.82
C THR A 24 5.27 -0.49 -15.40
N MET A 25 4.82 -1.66 -14.96
CA MET A 25 3.54 -2.24 -15.41
C MET A 25 2.35 -1.38 -15.00
N GLY A 26 2.36 -0.81 -13.79
CA GLY A 26 1.32 0.11 -13.34
C GLY A 26 1.26 1.38 -14.18
N TYR A 27 2.41 1.93 -14.57
CA TYR A 27 2.47 3.09 -15.46
C TYR A 27 1.87 2.78 -16.83
N LEU A 28 2.25 1.63 -17.41
CA LEU A 28 1.83 1.23 -18.75
C LEU A 28 0.36 0.84 -18.84
N THR A 29 -0.25 0.40 -17.73
CA THR A 29 -1.63 -0.13 -17.73
C THR A 29 -2.65 0.76 -17.03
N ILE A 30 -2.21 1.67 -16.15
CA ILE A 30 -3.11 2.50 -15.33
C ILE A 30 -2.70 3.98 -15.40
N GLY A 31 -1.41 4.28 -15.34
CA GLY A 31 -0.89 5.65 -15.39
C GLY A 31 -0.11 6.05 -14.14
N LEU A 32 0.22 7.33 -14.06
CA LEU A 32 1.26 7.83 -13.16
C LEU A 32 0.82 7.88 -11.68
N ALA A 33 -0.43 8.21 -11.39
CA ALA A 33 -0.88 8.44 -10.01
C ALA A 33 -0.71 7.19 -9.11
N PRO A 34 -1.19 5.98 -9.51
CA PRO A 34 -0.93 4.75 -8.75
C PRO A 34 0.56 4.43 -8.60
N VAL A 35 1.38 4.77 -9.59
CA VAL A 35 2.83 4.52 -9.58
C VAL A 35 3.54 5.37 -8.54
N ILE A 36 3.15 6.64 -8.39
CA ILE A 36 3.71 7.50 -7.36
C ILE A 36 3.37 6.97 -5.96
N ILE A 37 2.11 6.57 -5.74
CA ILE A 37 1.63 6.09 -4.44
C ILE A 37 2.25 4.72 -4.11
N VAL A 38 2.03 3.72 -4.96
CA VAL A 38 2.44 2.33 -4.71
C VAL A 38 3.94 2.15 -4.94
N GLY A 39 4.50 2.73 -5.99
CA GLY A 39 5.93 2.66 -6.29
C GLY A 39 6.77 3.44 -5.28
N GLY A 40 6.31 4.62 -4.85
CA GLY A 40 6.94 5.37 -3.76
C GLY A 40 6.99 4.56 -2.46
N ALA A 41 5.87 3.94 -2.08
CA ALA A 41 5.82 3.05 -0.92
C ALA A 41 6.75 1.84 -1.06
N ALA A 42 6.87 1.25 -2.25
CA ALA A 42 7.77 0.13 -2.50
C ALA A 42 9.24 0.52 -2.31
N VAL A 43 9.67 1.68 -2.81
CA VAL A 43 11.05 2.17 -2.69
C VAL A 43 11.39 2.52 -1.23
N ILE A 44 10.48 3.18 -0.52
CA ILE A 44 10.66 3.49 0.90
C ILE A 44 10.70 2.19 1.71
N GLY A 45 9.74 1.28 1.48
CA GLY A 45 9.68 -0.03 2.12
C GLY A 45 10.94 -0.88 1.87
N PHE A 46 11.45 -0.89 0.63
CA PHE A 46 12.72 -1.51 0.26
C PHE A 46 13.87 -0.97 1.10
N THR A 47 13.95 0.35 1.24
CA THR A 47 15.02 1.01 1.99
C THR A 47 15.01 0.57 3.45
N PHE A 48 13.87 0.65 4.14
CA PHE A 48 13.75 0.21 5.53
C PHE A 48 14.04 -1.28 5.67
N TRP A 49 13.48 -2.12 4.81
CA TRP A 49 13.70 -3.56 4.82
C TRP A 49 15.18 -3.94 4.65
N TYR A 50 15.88 -3.32 3.69
CA TYR A 50 17.27 -3.59 3.39
C TYR A 50 18.17 -3.34 4.61
N PHE A 51 17.88 -2.27 5.36
CA PHE A 51 18.67 -1.89 6.53
C PHE A 51 18.28 -2.61 7.82
N THR A 52 17.01 -2.99 8.00
CA THR A 52 16.48 -3.47 9.28
C THR A 52 16.23 -4.97 9.32
N TYR A 53 15.78 -5.59 8.22
CA TYR A 53 15.24 -6.95 8.24
C TYR A 53 16.04 -7.94 7.40
N LEU A 54 16.49 -7.55 6.19
CA LEU A 54 17.14 -8.46 5.22
C LEU A 54 18.23 -9.35 5.84
N ARG A 55 19.11 -8.75 6.64
CA ARG A 55 20.23 -9.47 7.28
C ARG A 55 19.87 -10.11 8.61
N ASN A 56 18.99 -9.46 9.38
CA ASN A 56 18.61 -9.87 10.72
C ASN A 56 17.08 -9.80 10.83
N PRO A 57 16.36 -10.84 10.36
CA PRO A 57 14.91 -10.88 10.45
C PRO A 57 14.44 -10.66 11.89
N THR A 58 13.47 -9.75 12.06
CA THR A 58 12.88 -9.46 13.36
C THR A 58 12.18 -10.70 13.94
N ASP A 59 12.17 -10.83 15.26
CA ASP A 59 11.42 -11.89 15.94
C ASP A 59 9.93 -11.85 15.53
N PRO A 60 9.35 -12.97 15.06
CA PRO A 60 7.92 -13.09 14.77
C PRO A 60 7.02 -12.58 15.89
N LYS A 61 7.39 -12.77 17.17
CA LYS A 61 6.61 -12.27 18.31
C LYS A 61 6.44 -10.75 18.33
N ILE A 62 7.31 -10.02 17.63
CA ILE A 62 7.27 -8.56 17.54
C ILE A 62 6.55 -8.12 16.26
N ILE A 63 6.97 -8.64 15.10
CA ILE A 63 6.47 -8.15 13.80
C ILE A 63 5.10 -8.74 13.44
N LEU A 64 4.85 -10.00 13.76
CA LEU A 64 3.67 -10.73 13.29
C LEU A 64 2.35 -10.18 13.86
N PRO A 65 2.22 -9.87 15.16
CA PRO A 65 0.96 -9.33 15.69
C PRO A 65 0.61 -7.98 15.06
N ILE A 66 1.60 -7.10 14.90
CA ILE A 66 1.39 -5.76 14.33
C ILE A 66 1.08 -5.87 12.83
N PHE A 67 1.74 -6.79 12.12
CA PHE A 67 1.47 -7.08 10.72
C PHE A 67 0.03 -7.55 10.50
N ILE A 68 -0.41 -8.58 11.24
CA ILE A 68 -1.76 -9.13 11.12
C ILE A 68 -2.81 -8.05 11.46
N LEU A 69 -2.56 -7.25 12.51
CA LEU A 69 -3.46 -6.15 12.87
C LEU A 69 -3.57 -5.10 11.76
N THR A 70 -2.44 -4.74 11.14
CA THR A 70 -2.42 -3.80 10.01
C THR A 70 -3.21 -4.36 8.82
N VAL A 71 -3.01 -5.65 8.49
CA VAL A 71 -3.72 -6.31 7.40
C VAL A 71 -5.22 -6.42 7.67
N ALA A 72 -5.63 -6.77 8.89
CA ALA A 72 -7.04 -6.86 9.26
C ALA A 72 -7.72 -5.49 9.18
N ALA A 73 -7.06 -4.45 9.69
CA ALA A 73 -7.54 -3.08 9.58
C ALA A 73 -7.62 -2.60 8.12
N LEU A 74 -6.65 -2.99 7.29
CA LEU A 74 -6.67 -2.72 5.85
C LEU A 74 -7.84 -3.42 5.16
N GLN A 75 -8.19 -4.66 5.54
CA GLN A 75 -9.39 -5.31 4.98
C GLN A 75 -10.66 -4.54 5.29
N ILE A 76 -10.81 -4.05 6.52
CA ILE A 76 -11.96 -3.22 6.91
C ILE A 76 -11.99 -1.94 6.07
N HIS A 77 -10.83 -1.30 5.90
CA HIS A 77 -10.70 -0.10 5.10
C HIS A 77 -11.13 -0.31 3.64
N MET A 78 -10.63 -1.37 3.00
CA MET A 78 -10.99 -1.71 1.62
C MET A 78 -12.47 -2.07 1.44
N VAL A 79 -13.16 -2.52 2.49
CA VAL A 79 -14.62 -2.72 2.45
C VAL A 79 -15.33 -1.37 2.35
N GLU A 80 -14.93 -0.35 3.12
CA GLU A 80 -15.50 0.99 2.95
C GLU A 80 -15.20 1.52 1.55
N GLU A 81 -13.95 1.40 1.09
CA GLU A 81 -13.54 1.85 -0.25
C GLU A 81 -14.36 1.20 -1.36
N TYR A 82 -14.67 -0.09 -1.24
CA TYR A 82 -15.55 -0.77 -2.19
C TYR A 82 -16.97 -0.20 -2.14
N LEU A 83 -17.57 -0.11 -0.94
CA LEU A 83 -18.94 0.36 -0.77
C LEU A 83 -19.15 1.81 -1.21
N THR A 84 -18.07 2.59 -1.22
CA THR A 84 -18.07 4.01 -1.59
C THR A 84 -17.38 4.28 -2.94
N GLY A 85 -17.03 3.25 -3.70
CA GLY A 85 -16.60 3.40 -5.10
C GLY A 85 -15.23 4.04 -5.28
N PHE A 86 -14.26 3.72 -4.43
CA PHE A 86 -12.87 4.24 -4.48
C PHE A 86 -12.27 4.10 -5.88
N GLY A 87 -12.31 2.90 -6.45
CA GLY A 87 -11.69 2.62 -7.75
C GLY A 87 -12.19 3.56 -8.85
N PRO A 88 -13.51 3.60 -9.11
CA PRO A 88 -14.12 4.57 -10.02
C PRO A 88 -13.85 6.04 -9.64
N ALA A 89 -13.82 6.40 -8.35
CA ALA A 89 -13.53 7.77 -7.92
C ALA A 89 -12.10 8.21 -8.32
N MET A 90 -11.12 7.32 -8.18
CA MET A 90 -9.74 7.56 -8.59
C MET A 90 -9.63 7.76 -10.11
N SER A 91 -10.41 7.01 -10.88
CA SER A 91 -10.51 7.21 -12.34
C SER A 91 -11.01 8.60 -12.69
N ARG A 92 -11.97 9.13 -11.92
CA ARG A 92 -12.48 10.49 -12.13
C ARG A 92 -11.45 11.57 -11.81
N ILE A 93 -10.70 11.39 -10.72
CA ILE A 93 -9.68 12.35 -10.30
C ILE A 93 -8.55 12.40 -11.32
N PHE A 94 -8.02 11.25 -11.71
CA PHE A 94 -6.76 11.16 -12.43
C PHE A 94 -6.89 10.83 -13.92
N ASN A 95 -8.12 10.67 -14.43
CA ASN A 95 -8.39 10.20 -15.79
C ASN A 95 -7.62 8.91 -16.12
N ILE A 96 -7.77 7.90 -15.26
CA ILE A 96 -7.09 6.60 -15.38
C ILE A 96 -8.11 5.47 -15.60
N PRO A 97 -7.75 4.37 -16.29
CA PRO A 97 -8.65 3.24 -16.56
C PRO A 97 -8.83 2.29 -15.36
N TRP A 98 -9.17 2.82 -14.18
CA TRP A 98 -9.23 2.06 -12.92
C TRP A 98 -10.65 1.68 -12.51
N SER A 99 -11.14 0.58 -13.08
CA SER A 99 -12.49 0.07 -12.78
C SER A 99 -12.62 -0.53 -11.38
N GLU A 100 -13.86 -0.62 -10.86
CA GLU A 100 -14.17 -1.36 -9.63
C GLU A 100 -13.71 -2.83 -9.71
N LYS A 101 -13.89 -3.48 -10.86
CA LYS A 101 -13.39 -4.84 -11.09
C LYS A 101 -11.87 -4.93 -10.89
N SER A 102 -11.11 -3.97 -11.43
CA SER A 102 -9.65 -3.92 -11.27
C SER A 102 -9.26 -3.71 -9.81
N PHE A 103 -9.95 -2.80 -9.11
CA PHE A 103 -9.78 -2.57 -7.67
C PHE A 103 -9.99 -3.87 -6.87
N LEU A 104 -11.11 -4.57 -7.07
CA LEU A 104 -11.42 -5.82 -6.38
C LEU A 104 -10.35 -6.89 -6.64
N MET A 105 -9.96 -7.08 -7.90
CA MET A 105 -8.96 -8.09 -8.27
C MET A 105 -7.61 -7.83 -7.60
N VAL A 106 -7.15 -6.58 -7.56
CA VAL A 106 -5.84 -6.24 -7.00
C VAL A 106 -5.87 -6.21 -5.48
N PHE A 107 -6.79 -5.43 -4.89
CA PHE A 107 -6.76 -5.10 -3.47
C PHE A 107 -7.57 -6.05 -2.60
N MET A 108 -8.65 -6.64 -3.11
CA MET A 108 -9.51 -7.56 -2.34
C MET A 108 -9.30 -9.04 -2.65
N MET A 109 -8.53 -9.38 -3.70
CA MET A 109 -8.23 -10.78 -4.06
C MET A 109 -6.73 -11.07 -4.02
N VAL A 110 -5.93 -10.45 -4.89
CA VAL A 110 -4.49 -10.73 -4.96
C VAL A 110 -3.73 -10.24 -3.72
N GLY A 111 -4.01 -9.03 -3.26
CA GLY A 111 -3.42 -8.45 -2.04
C GLY A 111 -3.55 -9.37 -0.82
N PRO A 112 -4.77 -9.78 -0.42
CA PRO A 112 -4.98 -10.66 0.73
C PRO A 112 -4.27 -12.01 0.64
N ILE A 113 -4.13 -12.58 -0.57
CA ILE A 113 -3.32 -13.79 -0.79
C ILE A 113 -1.86 -13.52 -0.44
N ILE A 114 -1.28 -12.43 -0.98
CA ILE A 114 0.10 -12.02 -0.69
C ILE A 114 0.28 -11.74 0.81
N TYR A 115 -0.68 -11.09 1.46
CA TYR A 115 -0.62 -10.75 2.89
C TYR A 115 -0.64 -12.01 3.75
N THR A 116 -1.48 -12.98 3.40
CA THR A 116 -1.56 -14.27 4.08
C THR A 116 -0.26 -15.07 3.95
N LEU A 117 0.31 -15.13 2.74
CA LEU A 117 1.61 -15.77 2.51
C LEU A 117 2.74 -15.03 3.25
N THR A 118 2.64 -13.71 3.36
CA THR A 118 3.60 -12.89 4.11
C THR A 118 3.56 -13.23 5.60
N THR A 119 2.39 -13.47 6.18
CA THR A 119 2.26 -13.95 7.57
C THR A 119 3.08 -15.23 7.81
N LEU A 120 2.97 -16.22 6.92
CA LEU A 120 3.78 -17.45 6.98
C LEU A 120 5.28 -17.14 6.82
N GLY A 121 5.63 -16.32 5.83
CA GLY A 121 7.00 -15.92 5.58
C GLY A 121 7.65 -15.18 6.75
N LEU A 122 6.90 -14.31 7.44
CA LEU A 122 7.35 -13.62 8.65
C LEU A 122 7.57 -14.59 9.81
N TYR A 123 6.66 -15.56 10.00
CA TYR A 123 6.80 -16.60 11.02
C TYR A 123 8.09 -17.42 10.83
N TYR A 124 8.36 -17.85 9.58
CA TYR A 124 9.57 -18.59 9.22
C TYR A 124 10.79 -17.71 8.94
N LYS A 125 10.71 -16.39 9.18
CA LYS A 125 11.81 -15.42 8.99
C LYS A 125 12.39 -15.41 7.56
N VAL A 126 11.55 -15.64 6.56
CA VAL A 126 11.91 -15.56 5.14
C VAL A 126 12.22 -14.09 4.79
N PRO A 127 13.40 -13.75 4.24
CA PRO A 127 13.79 -12.35 4.09
C PRO A 127 12.83 -11.51 3.23
N ILE A 128 12.32 -12.05 2.11
CA ILE A 128 11.39 -11.32 1.23
C ILE A 128 10.07 -10.97 1.92
N ALA A 129 9.61 -11.76 2.90
CA ALA A 129 8.39 -11.46 3.64
C ALA A 129 8.52 -10.16 4.44
N GLY A 130 9.72 -9.85 4.93
CA GLY A 130 10.00 -8.55 5.54
C GLY A 130 9.86 -7.39 4.57
N PHE A 131 10.19 -7.57 3.28
CA PHE A 131 10.05 -6.51 2.28
C PHE A 131 8.57 -6.20 2.07
N VAL A 132 7.76 -7.24 1.88
CA VAL A 132 6.31 -7.10 1.74
C VAL A 132 5.69 -6.47 2.98
N ALA A 133 6.13 -6.88 4.19
CA ALA A 133 5.66 -6.26 5.42
C ALA A 133 5.99 -4.77 5.51
N TRP A 134 7.23 -4.38 5.18
CA TRP A 134 7.63 -2.96 5.13
C TRP A 134 6.87 -2.17 4.08
N PHE A 135 6.64 -2.75 2.90
CA PHE A 135 5.78 -2.16 1.88
C PHE A 135 4.37 -1.90 2.42
N ILE A 136 3.77 -2.86 3.13
CA ILE A 136 2.43 -2.73 3.72
C ILE A 136 2.42 -1.68 4.83
N PHE A 137 3.41 -1.66 5.72
CA PHE A 137 3.47 -0.63 6.77
C PHE A 137 3.61 0.79 6.22
N ILE A 138 4.24 0.97 5.06
CA ILE A 138 4.46 2.28 4.45
C ILE A 138 3.33 2.68 3.50
N GLY A 139 2.90 1.77 2.62
CA GLY A 139 1.81 2.01 1.68
C GLY A 139 0.49 2.09 2.46
N PRO A 140 -0.27 1.01 2.59
CA PRO A 140 -1.54 1.06 3.33
C PRO A 140 -1.40 1.42 4.82
N GLY A 141 -0.21 1.29 5.42
CA GLY A 141 0.01 1.65 6.82
C GLY A 141 0.38 3.11 7.08
N VAL A 142 0.68 3.91 6.05
CA VAL A 142 0.92 5.36 6.21
C VAL A 142 0.21 6.13 5.12
N ALA A 143 0.40 5.74 3.85
CA ALA A 143 -0.08 6.46 2.68
C ALA A 143 -1.60 6.66 2.64
N GLU A 144 -2.41 5.94 3.41
CA GLU A 144 -3.87 6.19 3.50
C GLU A 144 -4.24 7.59 3.99
N PHE A 145 -3.26 8.37 4.50
CA PHE A 145 -3.46 9.80 4.72
C PHE A 145 -3.91 10.53 3.43
N THR A 146 -3.65 9.97 2.24
CA THR A 146 -4.08 10.56 0.96
C THR A 146 -5.59 10.68 0.84
N HIS A 147 -6.38 9.87 1.56
CA HIS A 147 -7.84 10.02 1.60
C HIS A 147 -8.28 11.39 2.12
N PHE A 148 -7.47 12.02 2.99
CA PHE A 148 -7.71 13.39 3.47
C PHE A 148 -7.29 14.48 2.48
N ILE A 149 -6.61 14.11 1.40
CA ILE A 149 -6.14 15.01 0.34
C ILE A 149 -7.01 14.88 -0.92
N PHE A 150 -7.52 13.70 -1.24
CA PHE A 150 -8.31 13.51 -2.47
C PHE A 150 -9.53 14.45 -2.63
N PRO A 151 -10.31 14.83 -1.59
CA PRO A 151 -11.43 15.77 -1.75
C PRO A 151 -11.02 17.15 -2.25
N ILE A 152 -9.76 17.56 -2.07
CA ILE A 152 -9.27 18.89 -2.51
C ILE A 152 -8.64 18.88 -3.90
N ILE A 153 -8.46 17.69 -4.50
CA ILE A 153 -7.94 17.55 -5.86
C ILE A 153 -9.11 17.72 -6.83
N GLU A 154 -9.00 18.71 -7.73
CA GLU A 154 -10.00 18.92 -8.78
C GLU A 154 -10.00 17.72 -9.76
N PRO A 155 -11.14 17.06 -9.98
CA PRO A 155 -11.20 15.93 -10.88
C PRO A 155 -10.92 16.33 -12.33
N GLN A 156 -10.13 15.52 -13.03
CA GLN A 156 -9.90 15.72 -14.46
C GLN A 156 -11.15 15.47 -15.31
N LEU A 157 -12.10 14.67 -14.81
CA LEU A 157 -13.34 14.34 -15.49
C LEU A 157 -14.55 15.00 -14.81
N GLU A 158 -15.18 15.92 -15.56
CA GLU A 158 -16.40 16.65 -15.17
C GLU A 158 -16.40 17.15 -13.71
N PRO A 159 -15.45 18.03 -13.32
CA PRO A 159 -15.28 18.44 -11.91
C PRO A 159 -16.52 19.07 -11.30
N GLY A 160 -17.31 19.82 -12.09
CA GLY A 160 -18.54 20.48 -11.65
C GLY A 160 -19.81 19.62 -11.68
N ASN A 161 -19.76 18.36 -12.15
CA ASN A 161 -20.93 17.48 -12.17
C ASN A 161 -20.98 16.66 -10.88
N ILE A 162 -22.00 16.86 -10.03
CA ILE A 162 -22.13 16.09 -8.79
C ILE A 162 -22.55 14.63 -9.03
N ASN A 163 -23.23 14.36 -10.15
CA ASN A 163 -23.72 13.02 -10.43
C ASN A 163 -22.59 12.06 -10.80
N ALA A 164 -22.79 10.78 -10.52
CA ALA A 164 -21.88 9.74 -10.97
C ALA A 164 -21.88 9.66 -12.51
N ILE A 165 -20.70 9.51 -13.10
CA ILE A 165 -20.53 9.43 -14.56
C ILE A 165 -19.99 8.08 -14.99
N THR A 166 -20.26 7.69 -16.24
CA THR A 166 -19.70 6.47 -16.85
C THR A 166 -19.02 6.85 -18.14
N GLN A 167 -17.75 6.48 -18.29
CA GLN A 167 -16.95 6.81 -19.47
C GLN A 167 -16.01 5.65 -19.82
N THR A 168 -15.56 5.61 -21.07
CA THR A 168 -14.46 4.73 -21.50
C THR A 168 -13.16 5.53 -21.47
N ILE A 169 -12.19 5.08 -20.68
CA ILE A 169 -10.86 5.67 -20.53
C ILE A 169 -9.87 4.62 -21.02
N ASP A 170 -9.03 4.95 -22.00
CA ASP A 170 -8.05 4.03 -22.59
C ASP A 170 -8.60 2.63 -22.95
N GLY A 171 -9.81 2.60 -23.51
CA GLY A 171 -10.50 1.36 -23.91
C GLY A 171 -11.16 0.59 -22.76
N VAL A 172 -11.05 1.05 -21.51
CA VAL A 172 -11.70 0.45 -20.34
C VAL A 172 -12.93 1.27 -19.95
N LYS A 173 -14.10 0.63 -19.94
CA LYS A 173 -15.33 1.25 -19.43
C LYS A 173 -15.27 1.31 -17.90
N VAL A 174 -15.25 2.52 -17.34
CA VAL A 174 -15.36 2.77 -15.90
C VAL A 174 -16.77 3.29 -15.62
N ALA A 175 -17.55 2.50 -14.89
CA ALA A 175 -18.93 2.82 -14.55
C ALA A 175 -19.02 3.55 -13.21
N SER A 176 -20.05 4.38 -13.08
CA SER A 176 -20.51 4.97 -11.81
C SER A 176 -19.41 5.69 -11.01
N MET A 177 -18.58 6.49 -11.68
CA MET A 177 -17.52 7.28 -11.05
C MET A 177 -18.11 8.41 -10.19
N PRO A 178 -18.07 8.32 -8.84
CA PRO A 178 -18.62 9.35 -7.97
C PRO A 178 -17.75 10.62 -7.99
N ASN A 179 -18.32 11.76 -7.60
CA ASN A 179 -17.58 13.00 -7.42
C ASN A 179 -17.45 13.33 -5.94
N TYR A 180 -16.23 13.27 -5.42
CA TYR A 180 -15.90 13.64 -4.04
C TYR A 180 -15.20 15.00 -3.92
N TYR A 181 -15.16 15.77 -5.01
CA TYR A 181 -14.51 17.07 -5.00
C TYR A 181 -15.27 18.03 -4.10
N TYR A 182 -14.62 18.50 -3.03
CA TYR A 182 -15.22 19.30 -1.97
C TYR A 182 -15.98 20.52 -2.49
N LYS A 183 -15.45 21.20 -3.53
CA LYS A 183 -16.11 22.38 -4.12
C LYS A 183 -17.40 22.07 -4.87
N THR A 184 -17.61 20.81 -5.27
CA THR A 184 -18.80 20.36 -6.01
C THR A 184 -19.75 19.58 -5.12
N SER A 185 -19.24 18.71 -4.24
CA SER A 185 -20.05 17.93 -3.31
C SER A 185 -20.52 18.73 -2.10
N GLY A 186 -19.78 19.77 -1.70
CA GLY A 186 -20.01 20.50 -0.45
C GLY A 186 -19.60 19.71 0.82
N GLU A 187 -19.17 18.46 0.68
CA GLU A 187 -18.80 17.58 1.78
C GLU A 187 -17.32 17.22 1.73
N PHE A 188 -16.61 17.43 2.85
CA PHE A 188 -15.20 17.05 2.97
C PHE A 188 -15.10 15.56 3.29
N TYR A 189 -15.31 14.73 2.26
CA TYR A 189 -15.25 13.28 2.34
C TYR A 189 -14.71 12.69 1.04
N PHE A 190 -13.97 11.60 1.15
CA PHE A 190 -13.57 10.76 0.03
C PHE A 190 -13.77 9.30 0.44
N SER A 191 -14.11 8.45 -0.53
CA SER A 191 -14.25 7.01 -0.34
C SER A 191 -13.12 6.42 0.51
N GLY A 192 -13.44 5.75 1.62
CA GLY A 192 -12.46 5.14 2.54
C GLY A 192 -11.95 6.05 3.67
N MET A 193 -12.28 7.35 3.68
CA MET A 193 -11.71 8.31 4.63
C MET A 193 -12.06 7.98 6.09
N TRP A 194 -13.25 7.42 6.38
CA TRP A 194 -13.65 7.15 7.77
C TRP A 194 -12.80 6.06 8.42
N THR A 195 -12.36 5.08 7.64
CA THR A 195 -11.57 3.94 8.11
C THR A 195 -10.09 4.05 7.77
N ALA A 196 -9.65 5.05 7.00
CA ALA A 196 -8.24 5.24 6.61
C ALA A 196 -7.27 5.20 7.81
N VAL A 197 -7.70 5.71 8.98
CA VAL A 197 -6.90 5.69 10.21
C VAL A 197 -6.66 4.29 10.77
N LEU A 198 -7.52 3.31 10.46
CA LEU A 198 -7.46 1.96 11.02
C LEU A 198 -6.16 1.23 10.65
N PRO A 199 -5.75 1.12 9.37
CA PRO A 199 -4.46 0.55 9.03
C PRO A 199 -3.29 1.49 9.36
N MET A 200 -3.52 2.81 9.40
CA MET A 200 -2.47 3.80 9.70
C MET A 200 -1.89 3.63 11.10
N ILE A 201 -2.74 3.46 12.13
CA ILE A 201 -2.30 3.34 13.53
C ILE A 201 -1.29 2.18 13.71
N PRO A 202 -1.63 0.91 13.38
CA PRO A 202 -0.69 -0.20 13.51
C PRO A 202 0.47 -0.11 12.52
N GLY A 203 0.28 0.45 11.31
CA GLY A 203 1.33 0.67 10.33
C GLY A 203 2.44 1.61 10.82
N VAL A 204 2.06 2.81 11.28
CA VAL A 204 2.98 3.79 11.90
C VAL A 204 3.64 3.20 13.14
N TYR A 205 2.88 2.50 13.98
CA TYR A 205 3.43 1.84 15.17
C TYR A 205 4.44 0.75 14.81
N ALA A 206 4.20 -0.02 13.73
CA ALA A 206 5.15 -1.02 13.23
C ALA A 206 6.48 -0.39 12.86
N ILE A 207 6.46 0.71 12.09
CA ILE A 207 7.67 1.43 11.68
C ILE A 207 8.47 1.84 12.92
N TYR A 208 7.83 2.50 13.88
CA TYR A 208 8.46 2.90 15.14
C TYR A 208 9.06 1.69 15.88
N ARG A 209 8.27 0.63 16.06
CA ARG A 209 8.66 -0.54 16.84
C ARG A 209 9.83 -1.30 16.21
N LEU A 210 9.80 -1.50 14.90
CA LEU A 210 10.83 -2.25 14.16
C LEU A 210 12.15 -1.47 14.07
N VAL A 211 12.10 -0.15 13.88
CA VAL A 211 13.30 0.70 13.93
C VAL A 211 13.92 0.68 15.32
N LYS A 212 13.10 0.76 16.38
CA LYS A 212 13.56 0.67 17.78
C LYS A 212 14.24 -0.66 18.06
N GLU A 213 13.64 -1.76 17.61
CA GLU A 213 14.19 -3.11 17.81
C GLU A 213 15.52 -3.31 17.06
N HIS A 214 15.63 -2.78 15.84
CA HIS A 214 16.90 -2.79 15.09
C HIS A 214 18.00 -2.02 15.81
N LYS A 215 17.71 -0.82 16.33
CA LYS A 215 18.66 -0.02 17.11
C LYS A 215 19.11 -0.76 18.37
N ARG A 216 18.18 -1.42 19.08
CA ARG A 216 18.49 -2.25 20.26
C ARG A 216 19.41 -3.42 19.89
N SER A 217 19.09 -4.14 18.82
CA SER A 217 19.88 -5.27 18.32
C SER A 217 21.31 -4.86 17.94
N LYS A 218 21.49 -3.68 17.32
CA LYS A 218 22.82 -3.13 17.03
C LYS A 218 23.62 -2.79 18.28
N ARG A 219 22.99 -2.20 19.31
CA ARG A 219 23.67 -1.86 20.57
C ARG A 219 24.14 -3.10 21.32
N VAL A 220 23.31 -4.14 21.40
CA VAL A 220 23.70 -5.41 22.05
C VAL A 220 24.93 -6.02 21.37
N LYS A 221 24.96 -6.05 20.03
CA LYS A 221 26.10 -6.54 19.25
C LYS A 221 27.37 -5.68 19.33
N ALA A 222 27.29 -4.46 19.86
CA ALA A 222 28.45 -3.59 20.03
C ALA A 222 29.08 -3.71 21.43
N VAL A 223 28.35 -4.28 22.38
CA VAL A 223 28.77 -4.48 23.78
C VAL A 223 29.26 -5.92 24.02
N VAL A 224 28.89 -6.85 23.14
CA VAL A 224 29.34 -8.25 23.10
C VAL A 224 30.40 -8.40 22.02
#